data_AF-A0A3D0PVQ7-F1
#
_entry.id   AF-A0A3D0PVQ7-F1
#
_cell.length_a   1.000
_cell.length_b   1.000
_cell.length_c   1.000
_cell.angle_alpha   90.00
_cell.angle_beta   90.00
_cell.angle_gamma   90.00
#
_symmetry.space_group_name_H-M   'P 1'
#
loop_
_entity.id
_entity.type
_entity.pdbx_description
1 polymer ?
#
loop_
_entity_poly.entity_id
_entity_poly.type
_entity_poly.pdbx_seq_one_letter_code
_entity_poly.pdbx_strand_id
1 'polypeptide(L)'
;MSEPMERHISITSTRTTTTGGNGVVTQVTHTSVHVVASGDCSDPETCCDERERALIAALRAYLRPKHAPQSLIDRLEATLDHCCDE
;
A
#
# COMPACT_ATOMS: atom_id res chain seq x y z
N MET A 1 -26.83 16.53 6.78
CA MET A 1 -25.84 16.89 5.74
C MET A 1 -24.48 16.59 6.34
N SER A 2 -23.89 15.43 6.04
CA SER A 2 -22.57 15.06 6.56
C SER A 2 -21.50 15.69 5.68
N GLU A 3 -20.55 16.43 6.26
CA GLU A 3 -19.42 16.99 5.51
C GLU A 3 -18.59 15.87 4.87
N PRO A 4 -18.11 16.05 3.62
CA PRO A 4 -17.26 15.06 2.97
C PRO A 4 -15.91 14.96 3.72
N MET A 5 -15.56 13.75 4.16
CA MET A 5 -14.29 13.48 4.82
C MET A 5 -13.17 13.48 3.78
N GLU A 6 -12.29 14.49 3.84
CA GLU A 6 -11.10 14.54 3.00
C GLU A 6 -10.05 13.54 3.52
N ARG A 7 -9.55 12.67 2.64
CA ARG A 7 -8.45 11.74 2.97
C ARG A 7 -7.25 12.03 2.09
N HIS A 8 -6.12 12.30 2.74
CA HIS A 8 -4.84 12.52 2.08
C HIS A 8 -4.06 11.19 2.00
N ILE A 9 -3.79 10.71 0.78
CA ILE A 9 -3.01 9.49 0.56
C ILE A 9 -1.65 9.89 -0.03
N SER A 10 -0.58 9.51 0.67
CA SER A 10 0.79 9.71 0.21
C SER A 10 1.36 8.39 -0.31
N ILE A 11 1.65 8.31 -1.61
CA ILE A 11 2.28 7.15 -2.24
C ILE A 11 3.76 7.49 -2.47
N THR A 12 4.65 6.63 -2.00
CA THR A 12 6.10 6.74 -2.26
C THR A 12 6.53 5.55 -3.09
N SER A 13 7.00 5.80 -4.30
CA SER A 13 7.52 4.78 -5.21
C SER A 13 9.04 4.91 -5.32
N THR A 14 9.76 3.84 -5.00
CA THR A 14 11.22 3.78 -5.08
C THR A 14 11.63 2.85 -6.20
N ARG A 15 12.36 3.37 -7.19
CA ARG A 15 12.96 2.60 -8.28
C ARG A 15 14.47 2.64 -8.17
N THR A 16 15.10 1.48 -8.05
CA THR A 16 16.55 1.33 -8.09
C THR A 16 16.98 0.87 -9.49
N THR A 17 17.88 1.60 -10.13
CA THR A 17 18.51 1.20 -11.39
C THR A 17 20.02 1.07 -11.21
N THR A 18 20.56 -0.08 -11.58
CA THR A 18 22.01 -0.33 -11.62
C THR A 18 22.55 0.11 -12.96
N THR A 19 23.39 1.14 -12.98
CA THR A 19 24.07 1.61 -14.19
C THR A 19 25.39 0.83 -14.33
N GLY A 20 25.76 0.43 -15.55
CA GLY A 20 26.83 -0.55 -15.87
C GLY A 20 28.26 -0.24 -15.40
N GLY A 21 28.49 0.74 -14.53
CA GLY A 21 29.73 0.94 -13.79
C GLY A 21 29.41 1.20 -12.32
N ASN A 22 29.25 0.15 -11.52
CA ASN A 22 29.19 0.11 -10.04
C ASN A 22 28.29 1.13 -9.31
N GLY A 23 27.45 1.88 -10.02
CA GLY A 23 26.58 2.91 -9.47
C GLY A 23 25.14 2.40 -9.33
N VAL A 24 24.60 2.49 -8.12
CA VAL A 24 23.18 2.29 -7.86
C VAL A 24 22.51 3.67 -7.81
N VAL A 25 21.55 3.91 -8.70
CA VAL A 25 20.73 5.12 -8.68
C VAL A 25 19.37 4.76 -8.10
N THR A 26 18.98 5.45 -7.03
CA THR A 26 17.65 5.29 -6.40
C THR A 26 16.79 6.52 -6.73
N GLN A 27 15.77 6.32 -7.54
CA GLN A 27 14.76 7.34 -7.83
C GLN A 27 13.59 7.18 -6.86
N VAL A 28 13.33 8.22 -6.07
CA VAL A 28 12.16 8.29 -5.17
C VAL A 28 11.14 9.23 -5.80
N THR A 29 9.95 8.73 -6.08
CA THR A 29 8.83 9.52 -6.58
C THR A 29 7.76 9.60 -5.50
N HIS A 30 7.47 10.82 -5.07
CA HIS A 30 6.38 11.10 -4.14
C HIS A 30 5.16 11.57 -4.94
N THR A 31 4.03 10.90 -4.77
CA THR A 31 2.75 11.33 -5.34
C THR A 31 1.73 11.45 -4.21
N SER A 32 1.14 12.64 -4.06
CA SER A 32 0.00 12.86 -3.19
C SER A 32 -1.30 12.74 -3.99
N VAL A 33 -2.27 12.02 -3.44
CA VAL A 33 -3.61 11.89 -4.02
C VAL A 33 -4.61 12.43 -3.02
N HIS A 34 -5.32 13.49 -3.41
CA HIS A 34 -6.48 14.00 -2.68
C HIS A 34 -7.69 13.15 -3.03
N VAL A 35 -8.21 12.38 -2.08
CA VAL A 35 -9.44 11.61 -2.26
C VAL A 35 -10.55 12.37 -1.56
N VAL A 36 -11.33 13.13 -2.34
CA VAL A 36 -12.60 13.67 -1.90
C VAL A 36 -13.60 12.51 -1.96
N ALA A 37 -14.03 12.01 -0.81
CA ALA A 37 -15.14 11.06 -0.75
C ALA A 37 -16.43 11.82 -1.08
N SER A 38 -16.71 12.00 -2.38
CA SER A 38 -18.04 12.38 -2.85
C SER A 38 -19.04 11.39 -2.25
N GLY A 39 -20.16 11.89 -1.71
CA GLY A 39 -21.14 11.12 -0.93
C GLY A 39 -21.74 9.90 -1.65
N ASP A 40 -21.46 9.72 -2.93
CA ASP A 40 -21.79 8.53 -3.72
C ASP A 40 -20.69 7.47 -3.54
N CYS A 41 -20.65 6.86 -2.36
CA CYS A 41 -19.81 5.70 -2.13
C CYS A 41 -20.27 4.58 -3.09
N SER A 42 -19.56 4.43 -4.21
CA SER A 42 -19.87 3.40 -5.20
C SER A 42 -19.61 2.04 -4.56
N ASP A 43 -20.68 1.40 -4.09
CA ASP A 43 -20.60 0.04 -3.57
C ASP A 43 -20.24 -0.89 -4.73
N PRO A 44 -19.04 -1.51 -4.72
CA PRO A 44 -18.59 -2.38 -5.81
C PRO A 44 -19.52 -3.57 -6.04
N GLU A 45 -20.37 -3.94 -5.08
CA GLU A 45 -21.38 -4.98 -5.29
C GLU A 45 -22.55 -4.53 -6.18
N THR A 46 -22.80 -3.21 -6.26
CA THR A 46 -23.93 -2.65 -7.03
C THR A 46 -23.52 -2.00 -8.35
N CYS A 47 -22.29 -1.49 -8.46
CA CYS A 47 -21.85 -0.74 -9.63
C CYS A 47 -20.90 -1.49 -10.58
N CYS A 48 -20.24 -2.55 -10.11
CA CYS A 48 -19.24 -3.28 -10.90
C CYS A 48 -19.82 -4.54 -11.54
N ASP A 49 -19.26 -4.97 -12.67
CA ASP A 49 -19.55 -6.28 -13.26
C ASP A 49 -18.81 -7.43 -12.55
N GLU A 50 -19.08 -8.68 -12.93
CA GLU A 50 -18.48 -9.86 -12.30
C GLU A 50 -16.94 -9.88 -12.42
N ARG A 51 -16.42 -9.47 -13.57
CA ARG A 51 -14.97 -9.45 -13.83
C ARG A 51 -14.30 -8.39 -12.98
N GLU A 52 -14.89 -7.21 -12.87
CA GLU A 52 -14.42 -6.12 -12.02
C GLU A 52 -14.43 -6.52 -10.55
N ARG A 53 -15.53 -7.12 -10.06
CA ARG A 53 -15.61 -7.62 -8.68
C ARG A 53 -14.53 -8.67 -8.39
N ALA A 54 -14.30 -9.60 -9.32
CA ALA A 54 -13.23 -10.60 -9.19
C ALA A 54 -11.83 -9.96 -9.11
N LEU A 55 -11.56 -8.95 -9.94
CA LEU A 55 -10.29 -8.22 -9.90
C LEU A 55 -10.11 -7.44 -8.59
N ILE A 56 -11.16 -6.75 -8.13
CA ILE A 56 -11.14 -6.04 -6.84
C ILE A 56 -10.88 -7.01 -5.70
N ALA A 57 -11.52 -8.18 -5.69
CA ALA A 57 -11.30 -9.20 -4.68
C ALA A 57 -9.84 -9.70 -4.65
N ALA A 58 -9.26 -9.97 -5.82
CA ALA A 58 -7.86 -10.38 -5.93
C ALA A 58 -6.90 -9.30 -5.42
N LEU A 59 -7.11 -8.03 -5.80
CA LEU A 59 -6.30 -6.90 -5.33
C LEU A 59 -6.43 -6.71 -3.82
N ARG A 60 -7.65 -6.83 -3.26
CA ARG A 60 -7.86 -6.75 -1.81
C ARG A 60 -7.10 -7.85 -1.06
N ALA A 61 -7.15 -9.10 -1.56
CA ALA A 61 -6.41 -10.21 -0.96
C ALA A 61 -4.90 -9.96 -0.98
N TYR A 62 -4.37 -9.39 -2.06
CA TYR A 62 -2.95 -9.08 -2.20
C TYR A 62 -2.51 -7.90 -1.31
N LEU A 63 -3.28 -6.81 -1.29
CA LEU A 63 -2.93 -5.58 -0.58
C LEU A 63 -3.26 -5.63 0.92
N ARG A 64 -4.21 -6.47 1.33
CA ARG A 64 -4.67 -6.61 2.71
C ARG A 64 -4.62 -8.07 3.15
N PRO A 65 -3.41 -8.64 3.26
CA PRO A 65 -3.25 -10.02 3.71
C PRO A 65 -3.81 -10.18 5.14
N LYS A 66 -4.51 -11.29 5.39
CA LYS A 66 -5.11 -11.60 6.71
C LYS A 66 -4.08 -11.88 7.79
N HIS A 67 -2.88 -12.28 7.38
CA HIS A 67 -1.76 -12.59 8.25
C HIS A 67 -0.56 -11.76 7.82
N ALA A 68 0.24 -11.34 8.81
CA ALA A 68 1.51 -10.69 8.52
C ALA A 68 2.44 -11.68 7.78
N PRO A 69 3.22 -11.21 6.79
CA PRO A 69 4.21 -12.05 6.13
C PRO A 69 5.31 -12.44 7.13
N GLN A 70 5.82 -13.68 7.01
CA GLN A 70 6.82 -14.21 7.93
C GLN A 70 8.08 -13.34 8.01
N SER A 71 8.54 -12.81 6.87
CA SER A 71 9.70 -11.92 6.82
C SER A 71 9.54 -10.61 7.62
N LEU A 72 8.30 -10.14 7.86
CA LEU A 72 8.06 -9.02 8.75
C LEU A 72 8.16 -9.45 10.21
N ILE A 73 7.63 -10.63 10.54
CA ILE A 73 7.70 -11.21 11.89
C ILE A 73 9.16 -11.45 12.26
N ASP A 74 9.93 -12.13 11.42
CA ASP A 74 11.35 -12.43 11.65
C ASP A 74 12.16 -11.15 11.91
N ARG A 75 11.88 -10.08 11.15
CA ARG A 75 12.54 -8.78 11.32
C ARG A 75 12.16 -8.09 12.63
N LEU A 76 10.90 -8.18 13.03
CA LEU A 76 10.44 -7.63 14.29
C LEU A 76 11.11 -8.36 15.46
N GLU A 77 11.13 -9.69 15.43
CA GLU A 77 11.79 -10.52 16.45
C GLU A 77 13.26 -10.15 16.58
N ALA A 78 14.01 -10.16 15.47
CA ALA A 78 15.43 -9.79 15.48
C ALA A 78 15.69 -8.37 16.00
N THR A 79 14.78 -7.43 15.73
CA THR A 79 14.90 -6.04 16.22
C THR A 79 14.63 -5.97 17.72
N LEU A 80 13.61 -6.67 18.21
CA LEU A 80 13.26 -6.70 19.63
C LEU A 80 14.33 -7.39 20.47
N ASP A 81 14.87 -8.51 19.98
CA ASP A 81 15.98 -9.22 20.62
C ASP A 81 17.19 -8.29 20.80
N HIS A 82 17.56 -7.56 19.74
CA HIS A 82 18.66 -6.60 19.80
C HIS A 82 18.42 -5.45 20.80
N CYS A 83 17.18 -4.98 20.95
CA CYS A 83 16.84 -3.93 21.92
C CYS A 83 16.81 -4.42 23.38
N CYS A 84 16.70 -5.74 23.62
CA CYS A 84 16.69 -6.32 24.96
C CYS A 84 18.08 -6.67 25.49
N ASP A 85 19.10 -6.66 24.63
CA ASP A 85 20.51 -6.92 24.97
C ASP A 85 21.32 -5.64 25.28
N GLU A 86 20.67 -4.46 25.33
CA GLU A 86 21.28 -3.16 25.75
C GLU A 86 20.89 -2.74 27.18
#